data_AF-A0A350XUL4-F1
#
_entry.id   AF-A0A350XUL4-F1
#
_cell.length_a   1.000
_cell.length_b   1.000
_cell.length_c   1.000
_cell.angle_alpha   90.00
_cell.angle_beta   90.00
_cell.angle_gamma   90.00
#
_symmetry.space_group_name_H-M   'P 1'
#
loop_
_entity.id
_entity.type
_entity.pdbx_description
1 polymer ?
#
loop_
_entity_poly.entity_id
_entity_poly.type
_entity_poly.pdbx_seq_one_letter_code
_entity_poly.pdbx_strand_id
1 'polypeptide(L)'
;MGFIPMICPQCGAQVQLDDSREFGFCSYCGTKIVQDKVVVEHRGNVGVDHSTEIDNLLRRASEYMQRGDTDGAEIYYNRVLDLDFDNEIARKAMEKLNKIVKEPNLSIMVTVGRFYNKKASISVNIDKIDRGSISNGEADTFTLCSGTHKVQLKINGVPFSKKEFDVEIKDRFTKLSYIATCKNNKIEITQ
;
A
#
# COMPACT_ATOMS: atom_id res chain seq x y z
N MET A 1 25.45 1.52 -47.53
CA MET A 1 26.81 1.75 -47.00
C MET A 1 27.24 3.11 -47.49
N GLY A 2 27.26 4.11 -46.60
CA GLY A 2 27.71 5.45 -46.93
C GLY A 2 29.22 5.54 -46.75
N PHE A 3 29.91 6.18 -47.69
CA PHE A 3 31.32 6.51 -47.54
C PHE A 3 31.43 8.00 -47.23
N ILE A 4 32.15 8.34 -46.16
CA ILE A 4 32.43 9.72 -45.79
C ILE A 4 33.76 10.13 -46.43
N PRO A 5 33.77 11.09 -47.36
CA PRO A 5 35.01 11.64 -47.89
C PRO A 5 35.70 12.49 -46.81
N MET A 6 36.97 12.21 -46.55
CA MET A 6 37.79 12.98 -45.62
C MET A 6 39.24 13.11 -46.11
N ILE A 7 39.99 14.05 -45.55
CA ILE A 7 41.39 14.29 -45.92
C ILE A 7 42.29 13.70 -44.84
N CYS A 8 43.30 12.92 -45.24
CA CYS A 8 44.27 12.38 -44.30
C CYS A 8 45.14 13.52 -43.73
N PRO A 9 45.22 13.70 -42.39
CA PRO A 9 45.97 14.79 -41.79
C PRO A 9 47.50 14.65 -41.96
N GLN A 10 47.99 13.44 -42.27
CA GLN A 10 49.43 13.17 -42.35
C GLN A 10 50.01 13.32 -43.77
N CYS A 11 49.25 12.95 -44.81
CA CYS A 11 49.73 13.00 -46.20
C CYS A 11 48.88 13.88 -47.12
N GLY A 12 47.76 14.42 -46.64
CA GLY A 12 46.86 15.28 -47.43
C GLY A 12 46.05 14.54 -48.51
N ALA A 13 46.14 13.20 -48.59
CA ALA A 13 45.37 12.43 -49.55
C ALA A 13 43.87 12.40 -49.21
N GLN A 14 43.04 12.51 -50.24
CA GLN A 14 41.59 12.35 -50.10
C GLN A 14 41.26 10.86 -49.95
N VAL A 15 40.65 10.49 -48.84
CA VAL A 15 40.30 9.10 -48.49
C VAL A 15 38.80 9.00 -48.23
N GLN A 16 38.23 7.84 -48.51
CA GLN A 16 36.83 7.55 -48.25
C GLN A 16 36.78 6.49 -47.16
N LEU A 17 36.21 6.83 -46.00
CA LEU A 17 36.00 5.87 -44.92
C LEU A 17 34.56 5.38 -44.92
N ASP A 18 34.38 4.11 -44.59
CA ASP A 18 33.06 3.52 -44.38
C ASP A 18 32.45 4.10 -43.09
N ASP A 19 31.24 4.64 -43.18
CA ASP A 19 30.49 5.23 -42.07
C ASP A 19 30.18 4.21 -40.95
N SER A 20 30.29 2.90 -41.23
CA SER A 20 30.09 1.85 -40.22
C SER A 20 31.30 1.58 -39.32
N ARG A 21 32.47 2.17 -39.59
CA ARG A 21 33.72 1.89 -38.87
C ARG A 21 34.21 3.13 -38.13
N GLU A 22 34.40 3.01 -36.81
CA GLU A 22 34.88 4.11 -35.95
C GLU A 22 36.30 4.61 -36.30
N PHE A 23 37.07 3.78 -37.00
CA PHE A 23 38.39 4.13 -37.52
C PHE A 23 38.65 3.44 -38.86
N GLY A 24 39.48 4.09 -39.67
CA GLY A 24 40.01 3.52 -40.89
C GLY A 24 41.50 3.78 -41.02
N PHE A 25 42.10 3.23 -42.07
CA PHE A 25 43.51 3.46 -42.39
C PHE A 25 43.60 4.14 -43.75
N CYS A 26 44.46 5.14 -43.85
CA CYS A 26 44.74 5.78 -45.13
C CYS A 26 45.40 4.77 -46.06
N SER A 27 44.78 4.48 -47.21
CA SER A 27 45.33 3.56 -48.21
C SER A 27 46.67 4.02 -48.80
N TYR A 28 47.02 5.30 -48.66
CA TYR A 28 48.23 5.88 -49.24
C TYR A 28 49.44 5.89 -48.29
N CYS A 29 49.24 6.15 -46.99
CA CYS A 29 50.33 6.25 -46.03
C CYS A 29 50.21 5.30 -44.83
N GLY A 30 49.11 4.55 -44.72
CA GLY A 30 48.87 3.60 -43.63
C GLY A 30 48.47 4.25 -42.31
N THR A 31 48.41 5.58 -42.21
CA THR A 31 48.03 6.28 -40.99
C THR A 31 46.59 5.96 -40.57
N LYS A 32 46.39 5.64 -39.29
CA LYS A 32 45.07 5.43 -38.71
C LYS A 32 44.33 6.75 -38.59
N ILE A 33 43.14 6.83 -39.16
CA ILE A 33 42.24 7.98 -39.12
C ILE A 33 41.02 7.59 -38.30
N VAL A 34 40.70 8.36 -37.28
CA VAL A 34 39.55 8.13 -36.39
C VAL A 34 38.47 9.13 -36.75
N GLN A 35 37.21 8.67 -36.83
CA GLN A 35 36.07 9.57 -37.02
C GLN A 35 35.73 10.25 -35.69
N ASP A 36 35.66 11.58 -35.68
CA ASP A 36 35.13 12.30 -34.52
C ASP A 36 33.63 12.03 -34.41
N LYS A 37 33.23 11.38 -33.31
CA LYS A 37 31.82 11.17 -32.99
C LYS A 37 31.20 12.53 -32.71
N VAL A 38 30.35 13.01 -33.61
CA VAL A 38 29.51 14.19 -33.36
C VAL A 38 28.50 13.80 -32.30
N VAL A 39 28.76 14.18 -31.04
CA VAL A 39 27.79 14.03 -29.95
C VAL A 39 26.70 15.08 -30.17
N VAL A 40 25.57 14.66 -30.70
CA VAL A 40 24.37 15.51 -30.76
C VAL A 40 23.76 15.53 -29.35
N GLU A 41 24.20 16.48 -28.54
CA GLU A 41 23.54 16.78 -27.26
C GLU A 41 22.18 17.44 -27.55
N HIS A 42 21.09 16.70 -27.39
CA HIS A 42 19.75 17.28 -27.34
C HIS A 42 19.60 18.09 -26.04
N ARG A 43 20.02 19.37 -26.07
CA ARG A 43 19.80 20.31 -24.96
C ARG A 43 18.38 20.89 -25.07
N GLY A 44 17.47 20.32 -24.29
CA GLY A 44 16.13 20.87 -24.06
C GLY A 44 15.76 20.71 -22.58
N ASN A 45 15.19 21.75 -21.97
CA ASN A 45 14.56 21.62 -20.67
C ASN A 45 13.17 21.01 -20.91
N VAL A 46 13.03 19.70 -20.68
CA VAL A 46 11.73 19.03 -20.77
C VAL A 46 11.06 19.14 -19.42
N GLY A 47 10.23 20.17 -19.25
CA GLY A 47 9.25 20.21 -18.17
C GLY A 47 8.15 19.19 -18.48
N VAL A 48 8.15 18.05 -17.79
CA VAL A 48 7.06 17.07 -17.92
C VAL A 48 5.88 17.57 -17.08
N ASP A 49 4.85 18.08 -17.76
CA ASP A 49 3.61 18.47 -17.11
C ASP A 49 2.68 17.24 -16.98
N HIS A 50 2.53 16.75 -15.76
CA HIS A 50 1.66 15.61 -15.43
C HIS A 50 0.20 16.01 -15.17
N SER A 51 -0.18 17.28 -15.30
CA SER A 51 -1.54 17.78 -14.99
C SER A 51 -2.65 16.97 -15.64
N THR A 52 -2.55 16.71 -16.94
CA THR A 52 -3.55 15.94 -17.71
C THR A 52 -3.59 14.46 -17.29
N GLU A 53 -2.44 13.89 -16.92
CA GLU A 53 -2.37 12.52 -16.42
C GLU A 53 -3.07 12.40 -15.06
N ILE A 54 -2.77 13.32 -14.14
CA ILE A 54 -3.40 13.42 -12.82
C ILE A 54 -4.93 13.54 -12.95
N ASP A 55 -5.42 14.42 -13.82
CA ASP A 55 -6.86 14.61 -14.03
C ASP A 55 -7.56 13.33 -14.51
N ASN A 56 -6.93 12.61 -15.43
CA ASN A 56 -7.48 11.35 -15.94
C ASN A 56 -7.48 10.26 -14.88
N LEU A 57 -6.42 10.17 -14.05
CA LEU A 57 -6.35 9.22 -12.94
C LEU A 57 -7.43 9.53 -11.88
N LEU A 58 -7.62 10.80 -11.52
CA LEU A 58 -8.66 11.23 -10.57
C LEU A 58 -10.07 10.93 -11.10
N ARG A 59 -10.32 11.13 -12.40
CA ARG A 59 -11.61 10.79 -13.04
C ARG A 59 -11.89 9.29 -12.96
N ARG A 60 -10.89 8.45 -13.28
CA ARG A 60 -11.01 7.00 -13.14
C ARG A 60 -11.27 6.59 -11.69
N ALA A 61 -10.49 7.10 -10.74
CA ALA A 61 -10.68 6.82 -9.32
C ALA A 61 -12.11 7.16 -8.86
N SER A 62 -12.67 8.27 -9.35
CA SER A 62 -14.04 8.70 -9.07
C SER A 62 -15.10 7.76 -9.66
N GLU A 63 -14.89 7.24 -10.87
CA GLU A 63 -15.80 6.24 -11.47
C GLU A 63 -15.80 4.93 -10.68
N TYR A 64 -14.63 4.46 -10.24
CA TYR A 64 -14.52 3.28 -9.37
C TYR A 64 -15.23 3.49 -8.02
N MET A 65 -15.03 4.65 -7.39
CA MET A 65 -15.75 5.05 -6.18
C MET A 65 -17.28 5.04 -6.37
N GLN A 66 -17.78 5.57 -7.49
CA GLN A 66 -19.22 5.60 -7.79
C GLN A 66 -19.82 4.19 -7.97
N ARG A 67 -19.01 3.24 -8.44
CA ARG A 67 -19.39 1.82 -8.58
C ARG A 67 -19.25 1.04 -7.26
N GLY A 68 -18.74 1.67 -6.21
CA GLY A 68 -18.45 1.03 -4.92
C GLY A 68 -17.18 0.16 -4.92
N ASP A 69 -16.40 0.18 -6.00
CA ASP A 69 -15.13 -0.55 -6.09
C ASP A 69 -14.01 0.32 -5.46
N THR A 70 -13.89 0.19 -4.15
CA THR A 70 -12.94 0.97 -3.36
C THR A 70 -11.49 0.54 -3.59
N ASP A 71 -11.25 -0.73 -3.93
CA ASP A 71 -9.91 -1.27 -4.17
C ASP A 71 -9.38 -0.76 -5.52
N GLY A 72 -10.24 -0.78 -6.55
CA GLY A 72 -9.94 -0.16 -7.82
C GLY A 72 -9.67 1.35 -7.69
N ALA A 73 -10.50 2.06 -6.92
CA ALA A 73 -10.32 3.49 -6.68
C ALA A 73 -8.97 3.81 -5.99
N GLU A 74 -8.60 3.02 -4.97
CA GLU A 74 -7.36 3.16 -4.23
C GLU A 74 -6.12 3.11 -5.14
N ILE A 75 -6.10 2.18 -6.10
CA ILE A 75 -5.00 2.05 -7.06
C ILE A 75 -4.79 3.35 -7.83
N TYR A 76 -5.86 3.98 -8.32
CA TYR A 76 -5.75 5.22 -9.08
C TYR A 76 -5.39 6.43 -8.22
N TYR A 77 -5.89 6.51 -6.98
CA TYR A 77 -5.49 7.58 -6.06
C TYR A 77 -4.01 7.46 -5.67
N ASN A 78 -3.50 6.25 -5.42
CA ASN A 78 -2.07 6.06 -5.15
C ASN A 78 -1.20 6.49 -6.33
N ARG A 79 -1.61 6.19 -7.57
CA ARG A 79 -0.89 6.68 -8.77
C ARG A 79 -0.88 8.20 -8.89
N VAL A 80 -1.95 8.88 -8.46
CA VAL A 80 -1.93 10.35 -8.37
C VAL A 80 -0.92 10.80 -7.33
N LEU A 81 -0.87 10.16 -6.16
CA LEU A 81 0.08 10.49 -5.09
C LEU A 81 1.53 10.16 -5.45
N ASP A 82 1.77 9.22 -6.36
CA ASP A 82 3.10 8.94 -6.92
C ASP A 82 3.59 10.08 -7.82
N LEU A 83 2.68 10.78 -8.52
CA LEU A 83 2.98 11.91 -9.41
C LEU A 83 2.99 13.26 -8.67
N ASP A 84 2.02 13.45 -7.78
CA ASP A 84 1.81 14.63 -6.96
C ASP A 84 1.42 14.18 -5.55
N PHE A 85 2.44 14.03 -4.70
CA PHE A 85 2.27 13.58 -3.32
C PHE A 85 1.37 14.50 -2.50
N ASP A 86 1.33 15.80 -2.82
CA ASP A 86 0.55 16.83 -2.13
C ASP A 86 -0.87 17.01 -2.68
N ASN A 87 -1.28 16.17 -3.63
CA ASN A 87 -2.61 16.25 -4.22
C ASN A 87 -3.71 16.11 -3.17
N GLU A 88 -4.38 17.22 -2.84
CA GLU A 88 -5.37 17.24 -1.77
C GLU A 88 -6.56 16.31 -2.02
N ILE A 89 -6.97 16.17 -3.29
CA ILE A 89 -8.13 15.35 -3.68
C ILE A 89 -7.81 13.88 -3.40
N ALA A 90 -6.65 13.40 -3.86
CA ALA A 90 -6.22 12.03 -3.64
C ALA A 90 -5.98 11.75 -2.16
N ARG A 91 -5.35 12.66 -1.40
CA ARG A 91 -5.16 12.50 0.05
C ARG A 91 -6.46 12.37 0.82
N LYS A 92 -7.40 13.31 0.61
CA LYS A 92 -8.73 13.27 1.26
C LYS A 92 -9.52 12.02 0.87
N ALA A 93 -9.37 11.55 -0.36
CA ALA A 93 -10.00 10.30 -0.80
C ALA A 93 -9.37 9.08 -0.12
N MET A 94 -8.05 9.01 -0.02
CA MET A 94 -7.33 7.95 0.67
C MET A 94 -7.66 7.89 2.16
N GLU A 95 -7.80 9.03 2.83
CA GLU A 95 -8.28 9.08 4.23
C GLU A 95 -9.67 8.45 4.40
N LYS A 96 -10.58 8.70 3.45
CA LYS A 96 -11.91 8.06 3.46
C LYS A 96 -11.81 6.56 3.21
N LEU A 97 -10.99 6.13 2.25
CA LEU A 97 -10.78 4.72 1.93
C LEU A 97 -10.16 3.96 3.11
N ASN A 98 -9.20 4.57 3.81
CA ASN A 98 -8.59 4.00 5.01
C ASN A 98 -9.60 3.77 6.15
N LYS A 99 -10.71 4.51 6.19
CA LYS A 99 -11.79 4.29 7.18
C LYS A 99 -12.67 3.08 6.87
N ILE A 100 -12.56 2.50 5.67
CA ILE A 100 -13.32 1.33 5.25
C ILE A 100 -12.59 0.07 5.71
N VAL A 101 -13.09 -0.55 6.78
CA VAL A 101 -12.54 -1.77 7.33
C VAL A 101 -13.17 -2.97 6.65
N LYS A 102 -12.37 -3.80 5.96
CA LYS A 102 -12.81 -5.03 5.28
C LYS A 102 -12.42 -6.30 6.01
N GLU A 103 -11.36 -6.23 6.80
CA GLU A 103 -10.78 -7.37 7.50
C GLU A 103 -11.04 -7.32 9.00
N PRO A 104 -11.03 -8.48 9.69
CA PRO A 104 -11.13 -8.51 11.14
C PRO A 104 -10.04 -7.66 11.80
N ASN A 105 -10.45 -6.88 12.79
CA ASN A 105 -9.61 -5.89 13.48
C ASN A 105 -9.68 -5.95 15.01
N LEU A 106 -10.57 -6.79 15.56
CA LEU A 106 -10.62 -7.09 16.98
C LEU A 106 -10.53 -8.60 17.17
N SER A 107 -9.57 -9.07 17.95
CA SER A 107 -9.50 -10.47 18.40
C SER A 107 -9.70 -10.54 19.91
N ILE A 108 -10.51 -11.52 20.35
CA ILE A 108 -10.72 -11.79 21.77
C ILE A 108 -10.43 -13.28 22.00
N MET A 109 -9.42 -13.57 22.79
CA MET A 109 -9.11 -14.91 23.29
C MET A 109 -9.69 -15.09 24.69
N VAL A 110 -10.27 -16.25 24.96
CA VAL A 110 -10.80 -16.58 26.28
C VAL A 110 -9.89 -17.57 26.97
N THR A 111 -9.52 -17.26 28.22
CA THR A 111 -8.80 -18.18 29.09
C THR A 111 -9.48 -18.27 30.45
N VAL A 112 -9.18 -19.31 31.21
CA VAL A 112 -9.67 -19.48 32.57
C VAL A 112 -8.51 -19.59 33.56
N GLY A 113 -8.72 -19.06 34.76
CA GLY A 113 -7.77 -19.26 35.86
C GLY A 113 -7.64 -20.74 36.25
N ARG A 114 -6.49 -21.10 36.83
CA ARG A 114 -6.12 -22.49 37.19
C ARG A 114 -7.20 -23.26 37.96
N PHE A 115 -7.92 -22.59 38.85
CA PHE A 115 -8.95 -23.19 39.72
C PHE A 115 -10.38 -22.92 39.25
N TYR A 116 -10.54 -22.37 38.04
CA TYR A 116 -11.85 -22.04 37.49
C TYR A 116 -12.38 -23.16 36.59
N ASN A 117 -13.68 -23.12 36.29
CA ASN A 117 -14.32 -24.11 35.44
C ASN A 117 -13.75 -24.07 34.01
N LYS A 118 -13.11 -25.15 33.56
CA LYS A 118 -12.52 -25.27 32.21
C LYS A 118 -13.55 -25.28 31.07
N LYS A 119 -14.82 -25.56 31.38
CA LYS A 119 -15.93 -25.50 30.44
C LYS A 119 -16.57 -24.10 30.36
N ALA A 120 -16.02 -23.12 31.07
CA ALA A 120 -16.52 -21.76 30.99
C ALA A 120 -16.33 -21.20 29.57
N SER A 121 -17.33 -20.45 29.13
CA SER A 121 -17.31 -19.67 27.91
C SER A 121 -17.78 -18.26 28.20
N ILE A 122 -17.38 -17.31 27.36
CA ILE A 122 -17.76 -15.91 27.47
C ILE A 122 -18.66 -15.55 26.30
N SER A 123 -19.85 -15.02 26.56
CA SER A 123 -20.66 -14.33 25.54
C SER A 123 -20.08 -12.96 25.24
N VAL A 124 -20.02 -12.63 23.96
CA VAL A 124 -19.51 -11.37 23.45
C VAL A 124 -20.67 -10.58 22.85
N ASN A 125 -20.88 -9.38 23.35
CA ASN A 125 -21.83 -8.43 22.80
C ASN A 125 -21.07 -7.15 22.41
N ILE A 126 -21.27 -6.69 21.18
CA ILE A 126 -20.62 -5.48 20.66
C ILE A 126 -21.72 -4.55 20.15
N ASP A 127 -21.76 -3.33 20.67
CA ASP A 127 -22.78 -2.32 20.37
C ASP A 127 -24.21 -2.84 20.52
N LYS A 128 -24.46 -3.61 21.59
CA LYS A 128 -25.76 -4.24 21.90
C LYS A 128 -26.12 -5.41 20.98
N ILE A 129 -25.27 -5.77 20.02
CA ILE A 129 -25.46 -6.92 19.13
C ILE A 129 -24.74 -8.13 19.72
N ASP A 130 -25.46 -9.23 19.90
CA ASP A 130 -24.87 -10.51 20.31
C ASP A 130 -24.00 -11.08 19.19
N ARG A 131 -22.74 -11.39 19.52
CA ARG A 131 -21.74 -11.92 18.58
C ARG A 131 -21.41 -13.39 18.86
N GLY A 132 -22.15 -14.03 19.76
CA GLY A 132 -21.96 -15.42 20.12
C GLY A 132 -21.12 -15.61 21.38
N SER A 133 -20.54 -16.80 21.54
CA SER A 133 -19.77 -17.16 22.72
C SER A 133 -18.46 -17.83 22.35
N ILE A 134 -17.40 -17.53 23.11
CA ILE A 134 -16.05 -18.04 22.92
C ILE A 134 -15.72 -18.99 24.06
N SER A 135 -15.28 -20.21 23.75
CA SER A 135 -14.91 -21.21 24.75
C SER A 135 -13.51 -20.94 25.31
N ASN A 136 -13.24 -21.48 26.49
CA ASN A 136 -11.89 -21.47 27.04
C ASN A 136 -10.86 -22.09 26.08
N GLY A 137 -9.78 -21.35 25.81
CA GLY A 137 -8.70 -21.74 24.90
C GLY A 137 -8.93 -21.33 23.44
N GLU A 138 -10.12 -20.80 23.12
CA GLU A 138 -10.46 -20.33 21.78
C GLU A 138 -10.31 -18.81 21.69
N ALA A 139 -10.17 -18.35 20.45
CA ALA A 139 -10.23 -16.95 20.10
C ALA A 139 -11.21 -16.76 18.96
N ASP A 140 -11.91 -15.63 18.98
CA ASP A 140 -12.76 -15.20 17.88
C ASP A 140 -12.32 -13.82 17.39
N THR A 141 -12.69 -13.50 16.15
CA THR A 141 -12.30 -12.26 15.49
C THR A 141 -13.51 -11.53 14.95
N PHE A 142 -13.50 -10.21 15.10
CA PHE A 142 -14.61 -9.34 14.72
C PHE A 142 -14.11 -8.26 13.78
N THR A 143 -14.92 -7.97 12.76
CA THR A 143 -14.73 -6.82 11.88
C THR A 143 -15.64 -5.70 12.35
N LEU A 144 -15.02 -4.62 12.83
CA LEU A 144 -15.69 -3.41 13.31
C LEU A 144 -15.37 -2.25 12.39
N CYS A 145 -16.38 -1.40 12.11
CA CYS A 145 -16.19 -0.18 11.35
C CYS A 145 -15.23 0.80 12.07
N SER A 146 -14.79 1.86 11.39
CA SER A 146 -14.08 2.93 12.09
C SER A 146 -15.02 3.65 13.06
N GLY A 147 -14.54 3.90 14.28
CA GLY A 147 -15.31 4.51 15.37
C GLY A 147 -15.03 3.88 16.73
N THR A 148 -15.78 4.33 17.73
CA THR A 148 -15.75 3.77 19.09
C THR A 148 -16.86 2.72 19.22
N HIS A 149 -16.48 1.54 19.69
CA HIS A 149 -17.38 0.41 19.88
C HIS A 149 -17.39 -0.03 21.34
N LYS A 150 -18.59 -0.33 21.85
CA LYS A 150 -18.74 -0.81 23.22
C LYS A 150 -18.75 -2.33 23.25
N VAL A 151 -17.74 -2.91 23.90
CA VAL A 151 -17.61 -4.36 24.07
C VAL A 151 -18.09 -4.74 25.46
N GLN A 152 -18.98 -5.72 25.51
CA GLN A 152 -19.51 -6.32 26.72
C GLN A 152 -19.24 -7.82 26.72
N LEU A 153 -18.60 -8.29 27.78
CA LEU A 153 -18.29 -9.70 28.00
C LEU A 153 -19.06 -10.19 29.21
N LYS A 154 -19.59 -11.42 29.13
CA LYS A 154 -20.30 -12.08 30.24
C LYS A 154 -19.92 -13.55 30.31
N ILE A 155 -19.65 -14.07 31.50
CA ILE A 155 -19.40 -15.51 31.68
C ILE A 155 -20.73 -16.26 31.62
N ASN A 156 -20.81 -17.25 30.73
CA ASN A 156 -22.01 -18.06 30.56
C ASN A 156 -22.35 -18.86 31.82
N GLY A 157 -23.63 -18.83 32.20
CA GLY A 157 -24.13 -19.51 33.39
C GLY A 157 -23.73 -18.86 34.73
N VAL A 158 -22.99 -17.75 34.73
CA VAL A 158 -22.57 -17.07 35.96
C VAL A 158 -23.27 -15.71 36.07
N PRO A 159 -24.14 -15.51 37.08
CA PRO A 159 -24.83 -14.24 37.28
C PRO A 159 -23.84 -13.13 37.65
N PHE A 160 -24.15 -11.88 37.23
CA PHE A 160 -23.38 -10.67 37.54
C PHE A 160 -21.90 -10.66 37.10
N SER A 161 -21.49 -11.56 36.20
CA SER A 161 -20.11 -11.74 35.72
C SER A 161 -19.73 -10.84 34.52
N LYS A 162 -20.31 -9.63 34.46
CA LYS A 162 -20.22 -8.74 33.30
C LYS A 162 -18.98 -7.84 33.36
N LYS A 163 -18.33 -7.64 32.22
CA LYS A 163 -17.23 -6.67 32.03
C LYS A 163 -17.49 -5.86 30.77
N GLU A 164 -17.34 -4.54 30.86
CA GLU A 164 -17.50 -3.61 29.74
C GLU A 164 -16.25 -2.77 29.55
N PHE A 165 -15.94 -2.46 28.30
CA PHE A 165 -14.85 -1.59 27.88
C PHE A 165 -15.13 -1.06 26.48
N ASP A 166 -14.55 0.07 26.14
CA ASP A 166 -14.67 0.66 24.81
C ASP A 166 -13.40 0.38 24.01
N VAL A 167 -13.55 0.13 22.72
CA VAL A 167 -12.46 -0.03 21.76
C VAL A 167 -12.58 1.03 20.68
N GLU A 168 -11.46 1.62 20.29
CA GLU A 168 -11.42 2.63 19.24
C GLU A 168 -10.74 2.06 17.99
N ILE A 169 -11.49 2.01 16.89
CA ILE A 169 -10.99 1.64 15.56
C ILE A 169 -10.79 2.93 14.77
N LYS A 170 -9.53 3.31 14.55
CA LYS A 170 -9.21 4.57 13.84
C LYS A 170 -9.38 4.41 12.33
N ASP A 171 -8.90 3.29 11.81
CA ASP A 171 -8.84 2.98 10.38
C ASP A 171 -8.70 1.46 10.18
N ARG A 172 -8.62 1.03 8.91
CA ARG A 172 -8.41 -0.36 8.49
C ARG A 172 -7.11 -1.00 8.97
N PHE A 173 -6.14 -0.20 9.42
CA PHE A 173 -4.86 -0.69 9.94
C PHE A 173 -4.91 -0.92 11.45
N THR A 174 -5.93 -0.40 12.14
CA THR A 174 -6.11 -0.65 13.56
C THR A 174 -6.38 -2.14 13.79
N LYS A 175 -5.53 -2.82 14.56
CA LYS A 175 -5.72 -4.20 15.00
C LYS A 175 -5.58 -4.27 16.51
N LEU A 176 -6.59 -4.81 17.18
CA LEU A 176 -6.65 -4.94 18.63
C LEU A 176 -6.77 -6.43 19.00
N SER A 177 -6.01 -6.85 20.00
CA SER A 177 -6.08 -8.19 20.55
C SER A 177 -6.34 -8.08 22.05
N TYR A 178 -7.22 -8.92 22.57
CA TYR A 178 -7.50 -8.97 24.00
C TYR A 178 -7.56 -10.40 24.48
N ILE A 179 -7.04 -10.63 25.69
CA ILE A 179 -7.19 -11.87 26.43
C ILE A 179 -8.17 -11.61 27.58
N ALA A 180 -9.32 -12.26 27.51
CA ALA A 180 -10.34 -12.27 28.56
C ALA A 180 -10.13 -13.49 29.46
N THR A 181 -9.68 -13.25 30.69
CA THR A 181 -9.42 -14.30 31.68
C THR A 181 -10.56 -14.39 32.69
N CYS A 182 -11.22 -15.54 32.75
CA CYS A 182 -12.23 -15.85 33.76
C CYS A 182 -11.57 -16.24 35.09
N LYS A 183 -11.77 -15.45 36.15
CA LYS A 183 -11.26 -15.73 37.49
C LYS A 183 -12.23 -15.22 38.56
N ASN A 184 -12.53 -16.05 39.56
CA ASN A 184 -13.40 -15.68 40.69
C ASN A 184 -14.74 -15.03 40.27
N ASN A 185 -15.41 -15.59 39.26
CA ASN A 185 -16.66 -15.08 38.67
C ASN A 185 -16.56 -13.67 38.06
N LYS A 186 -15.33 -13.19 37.80
CA LYS A 186 -15.02 -11.93 37.15
C LYS A 186 -14.23 -12.18 35.87
N ILE A 187 -14.22 -11.19 34.99
CA ILE A 187 -13.45 -11.18 33.76
C ILE A 187 -12.34 -10.12 33.90
N GLU A 188 -11.10 -10.57 33.83
CA GLU A 188 -9.92 -9.73 33.73
C GLU A 188 -9.53 -9.60 32.25
N ILE A 189 -9.23 -8.39 31.78
CA ILE A 189 -8.89 -8.12 30.39
C ILE A 189 -7.44 -7.66 30.33
N THR A 190 -6.68 -8.25 29.42
CA THR A 190 -5.33 -7.83 29.06
C THR A 190 -5.29 -7.58 27.55
N GLN A 191 -4.65 -6.50 27.11
CA GLN A 191 -4.45 -6.17 25.69
C GLN A 191 -3.10 -6.66 25.21
#